data_AF-A0AAN8F1F8-F1
#
_entry.id   AF-A0AAN8F1F8-F1
#
_cell.length_a   1.000
_cell.length_b   1.000
_cell.length_c   1.000
_cell.angle_alpha   90.00
_cell.angle_beta   90.00
_cell.angle_gamma   90.00
#
_symmetry.space_group_name_H-M   'P 1'
#
loop_
_entity.id
_entity.type
_entity.pdbx_description
1 polymer ?
#
loop_
_entity_poly.entity_id
_entity_poly.type
_entity_poly.pdbx_seq_one_letter_code
_entity_poly.pdbx_strand_id
1 'polypeptide(L)'
;MKAQWTKRTVLRFTPVSLLFALTVTALAVALAIGLTYYFTRKAYDTSHGEVDHHGGHDNSPSAEELLLPRNMKPLLYDLSIKTYLPNYVEFPPEKNLTFDGQVEISLLVMEPTRSIVLNAKNITVIPEKCTASSGTTAASNGIEKNKEGETSGDWIISKFETTPRMSSYLLAVVVSEFEYIHNSTTSGVLFRIWSRPEAKNMTQYALDAGIRCLEYYEKFFDIKFPLRKQDMFALPDFSAGAMENWGLITYRENSLLYDERYYGPLNKQRVALVVAHELAHQWFGNLVTLKWWDDLWLNEGFATFVEYIGTDEISHGNFRMKDYFLLDAIREGLNNDADASSHPLSFRIDKAAEVAEAFDAITYSKGASVLVMLQALIGETNFKQAVTQYLRKFSYSNAQASDLWEVFDVVVKDVKGPNGNPLKVTEFAYQWTTQMGFPLTNKEAQEREKYRHPKYGFKWDVPLWYQEGDNKEIKQTWLPREEPLYLHISDPNASLVVNADRHGFYRQNYDANGWRKIIQTLKNNHKVYSARTRNAIISDAFAAALVDGLEYETVFELLQYAENEEVSPAFKSFY
;
A
#
# COMPACT_ATOMS: atom_id res chain seq x y z
N MET A 1 -51.01 -50.41 -18.47
CA MET A 1 -50.15 -50.91 -17.37
C MET A 1 -49.88 -49.73 -16.43
N LYS A 2 -50.22 -49.83 -15.13
CA LYS A 2 -49.27 -49.93 -13.99
C LYS A 2 -48.04 -49.01 -14.10
N ALA A 3 -47.66 -48.16 -13.13
CA ALA A 3 -48.29 -47.68 -11.89
C ALA A 3 -47.59 -46.38 -11.40
N GLN A 4 -48.06 -45.76 -10.32
CA GLN A 4 -47.55 -44.49 -9.75
C GLN A 4 -46.10 -44.57 -9.23
N TRP A 5 -45.41 -43.41 -9.09
CA TRP A 5 -45.09 -42.74 -7.81
C TRP A 5 -44.17 -41.52 -8.05
N THR A 6 -44.53 -40.33 -7.57
CA THR A 6 -43.59 -39.20 -7.38
C THR A 6 -43.75 -38.62 -5.97
N LYS A 7 -42.67 -38.69 -5.19
CA LYS A 7 -42.63 -38.25 -3.78
C LYS A 7 -42.37 -36.74 -3.72
N ARG A 8 -43.26 -35.97 -3.09
CA ARG A 8 -42.93 -34.61 -2.60
C ARG A 8 -42.38 -34.73 -1.18
N THR A 9 -41.13 -34.31 -0.97
CA THR A 9 -40.57 -34.15 0.38
C THR A 9 -40.79 -32.71 0.84
N VAL A 10 -41.52 -32.54 1.95
CA VAL A 10 -41.64 -31.26 2.66
C VAL A 10 -40.81 -31.38 3.93
N LEU A 11 -39.76 -30.57 4.06
CA LEU A 11 -38.98 -30.48 5.28
C LEU A 11 -39.71 -29.59 6.29
N ARG A 12 -40.06 -30.14 7.46
CA ARG A 12 -40.47 -29.39 8.65
C ARG A 12 -39.42 -29.63 9.73
N PHE A 13 -38.88 -28.57 10.31
CA PHE A 13 -37.96 -28.64 11.43
C PHE A 13 -38.71 -28.50 12.75
N THR A 14 -38.28 -29.25 13.77
CA THR A 14 -38.76 -29.15 15.16
C THR A 14 -37.59 -28.74 16.07
N PRO A 15 -37.85 -28.09 17.23
CA PRO A 15 -36.82 -27.38 17.98
C PRO A 15 -35.98 -28.31 18.88
N VAL A 16 -35.10 -29.12 18.28
CA VAL A 16 -34.03 -29.86 18.99
C VAL A 16 -32.66 -29.72 18.30
N SER A 17 -32.61 -29.26 17.05
CA SER A 17 -31.39 -29.30 16.21
C SER A 17 -30.27 -28.30 16.58
N LEU A 18 -30.51 -27.32 17.46
CA LEU A 18 -29.51 -26.26 17.73
C LEU A 18 -28.30 -26.77 18.55
N LEU A 19 -28.50 -27.67 19.52
CA LEU A 19 -27.39 -28.16 20.37
C LEU A 19 -26.42 -29.06 19.59
N PHE A 20 -26.91 -29.82 18.61
CA PHE A 20 -26.08 -30.72 17.81
C PHE A 20 -25.25 -29.94 16.76
N ALA A 21 -25.81 -28.85 16.21
CA ALA A 21 -25.05 -27.96 15.35
C ALA A 21 -23.93 -27.24 16.12
N LEU A 22 -24.22 -26.67 17.30
CA LEU A 22 -23.22 -25.95 18.11
C LEU A 22 -22.08 -26.85 18.59
N THR A 23 -22.36 -28.10 18.96
CA THR A 23 -21.32 -29.05 19.39
C THR A 23 -20.44 -29.53 18.23
N VAL A 24 -21.00 -29.76 17.04
CA VAL A 24 -20.21 -30.10 15.84
C VAL A 24 -19.35 -28.93 15.38
N THR A 25 -19.87 -27.69 15.41
CA THR A 25 -19.07 -26.49 15.06
C THR A 25 -17.96 -26.24 16.08
N ALA A 26 -18.21 -26.41 17.38
CA ALA A 26 -17.18 -26.27 18.41
C ALA A 26 -16.06 -27.33 18.25
N LEU A 27 -16.41 -28.57 17.93
CA LEU A 27 -15.44 -29.63 17.62
C LEU A 27 -14.65 -29.33 16.34
N ALA A 28 -15.28 -28.81 15.29
CA ALA A 28 -14.60 -28.42 14.05
C ALA A 28 -13.63 -27.25 14.28
N VAL A 29 -14.01 -26.24 15.07
CA VAL A 29 -13.12 -25.12 15.44
C VAL A 29 -11.97 -25.60 16.32
N ALA A 30 -12.20 -26.48 17.29
CA ALA A 30 -11.13 -27.07 18.11
C ALA A 30 -10.15 -27.92 17.27
N LEU A 31 -10.65 -28.70 16.29
CA LEU A 31 -9.81 -29.43 15.34
C LEU A 31 -9.04 -28.51 14.40
N ALA A 32 -9.65 -27.42 13.93
CA ALA A 32 -8.98 -26.42 13.10
C ALA A 32 -7.87 -25.69 13.88
N ILE A 33 -8.14 -25.27 15.13
CA ILE A 33 -7.12 -24.66 16.01
C ILE A 33 -6.01 -25.67 16.32
N GLY A 34 -6.35 -26.94 16.60
CA GLY A 34 -5.37 -28.00 16.85
C GLY A 34 -4.50 -28.33 15.64
N LEU A 35 -5.09 -28.40 14.44
CA LEU A 35 -4.36 -28.61 13.18
C LEU A 35 -3.51 -27.39 12.82
N THR A 36 -4.04 -26.16 12.93
CA THR A 36 -3.25 -24.94 12.72
C THR A 36 -2.11 -24.86 13.73
N TYR A 37 -2.35 -25.09 15.03
CA TYR A 37 -1.26 -25.14 16.02
C TYR A 37 -0.22 -26.23 15.69
N TYR A 38 -0.65 -27.42 15.26
CA TYR A 38 0.26 -28.49 14.86
C TYR A 38 1.05 -28.16 13.59
N PHE A 39 0.45 -27.56 12.57
CA PHE A 39 1.14 -27.17 11.33
C PHE A 39 2.02 -25.95 11.53
N THR A 40 1.59 -24.92 12.27
CA THR A 40 2.41 -23.75 12.62
C THR A 40 3.56 -24.15 13.53
N ARG A 41 3.33 -25.00 14.53
CA ARG A 41 4.40 -25.53 15.37
C ARG A 41 5.34 -26.44 14.59
N LYS A 42 4.85 -27.29 13.69
CA LYS A 42 5.72 -28.11 12.83
C LYS A 42 6.52 -27.24 11.86
N ALA A 43 5.94 -26.16 11.34
CA ALA A 43 6.66 -25.18 10.51
C ALA A 43 7.73 -24.43 11.32
N TYR A 44 7.45 -24.10 12.58
CA TYR A 44 8.37 -23.46 13.52
C TYR A 44 9.50 -24.41 13.96
N ASP A 45 9.18 -25.67 14.28
CA ASP A 45 10.15 -26.72 14.61
C ASP A 45 11.00 -27.10 13.37
N THR A 46 10.49 -26.92 12.13
CA THR A 46 11.32 -27.02 10.91
C THR A 46 12.11 -25.76 10.56
N SER A 47 11.79 -24.59 11.14
CA SER A 47 12.59 -23.37 10.98
C SER A 47 13.63 -23.19 12.08
N HIS A 48 13.50 -23.91 13.19
CA HIS A 48 14.44 -23.98 14.31
C HIS A 48 14.95 -25.42 14.53
N GLY A 49 15.46 -26.05 13.47
CA GLY A 49 16.46 -27.09 13.65
C GLY A 49 17.71 -26.45 14.25
N GLU A 50 18.24 -27.02 15.34
CA GLU A 50 19.49 -26.55 15.95
C GLU A 50 20.60 -26.51 14.88
N VAL A 51 21.07 -25.30 14.55
CA VAL A 51 22.24 -25.13 13.70
C VAL A 51 23.46 -25.39 14.56
N ASP A 52 23.87 -26.65 14.62
CA ASP A 52 25.21 -27.03 15.04
C ASP A 52 26.22 -26.21 14.23
N HIS A 53 27.02 -25.37 14.90
CA HIS A 53 28.06 -24.56 14.27
C HIS A 53 29.25 -25.42 13.83
N HIS A 54 29.02 -26.22 12.79
CA HIS A 54 30.05 -26.90 12.02
C HIS A 54 29.97 -26.43 10.56
N GLY A 55 31.07 -25.87 10.07
CA GLY A 55 31.13 -25.07 8.84
C GLY A 55 30.88 -25.88 7.57
N GLY A 56 29.62 -26.11 7.25
CA GLY A 56 29.17 -26.46 5.91
C GLY A 56 29.02 -25.21 5.06
N HIS A 57 29.45 -25.26 3.80
CA HIS A 57 29.12 -24.24 2.82
C HIS A 57 27.59 -24.23 2.60
N ASP A 58 26.96 -23.09 2.87
CA ASP A 58 25.59 -22.84 2.41
C ASP A 58 25.61 -22.79 0.87
N ASN A 59 25.03 -23.81 0.23
CA ASN A 59 24.92 -23.91 -1.22
C ASN A 59 23.73 -23.10 -1.78
N SER A 60 23.12 -22.22 -0.98
CA SER A 60 22.17 -21.24 -1.47
C SER A 60 22.85 -20.31 -2.49
N PRO A 61 22.21 -20.02 -3.65
CA PRO A 61 22.77 -19.08 -4.62
C PRO A 61 22.93 -17.69 -3.99
N SER A 62 24.03 -17.02 -4.33
CA SER A 62 24.28 -15.65 -3.92
C SER A 62 23.26 -14.69 -4.55
N ALA A 63 23.14 -13.49 -3.97
CA ALA A 63 22.28 -12.44 -4.51
C ALA A 63 22.58 -12.09 -5.97
N GLU A 64 23.86 -12.10 -6.36
CA GLU A 64 24.28 -11.77 -7.73
C GLU A 64 23.89 -12.87 -8.73
N GLU A 65 23.88 -14.14 -8.31
CA GLU A 65 23.44 -15.28 -9.11
C GLU A 65 21.91 -15.35 -9.29
N LEU A 66 21.15 -14.66 -8.43
CA LEU A 66 19.69 -14.51 -8.55
C LEU A 66 19.27 -13.36 -9.49
N LEU A 67 20.20 -12.49 -9.89
CA LEU A 67 19.93 -11.38 -10.81
C LEU A 67 20.10 -11.80 -12.27
N LEU A 68 19.21 -11.32 -13.15
CA LEU A 68 19.36 -11.52 -14.58
C LEU A 68 20.60 -10.78 -15.12
N PRO A 69 21.37 -11.39 -16.04
CA PRO A 69 22.51 -10.74 -16.70
C PRO A 69 22.13 -9.42 -17.38
N ARG A 70 22.98 -8.40 -17.23
CA ARG A 70 22.76 -7.05 -17.80
C ARG A 70 23.20 -6.89 -19.27
N ASN A 71 23.72 -7.97 -19.88
CA ASN A 71 24.22 -8.00 -21.25
C ASN A 71 23.11 -7.93 -22.33
N MET A 72 21.84 -8.05 -21.94
CA MET A 72 20.69 -7.92 -22.84
C MET A 72 19.56 -7.15 -22.19
N LYS A 73 18.71 -6.52 -23.01
CA LYS A 73 17.52 -5.80 -22.58
C LYS A 73 16.31 -6.16 -23.46
N PRO A 74 15.14 -6.53 -22.90
CA PRO A 74 13.93 -6.72 -23.69
C PRO A 74 13.41 -5.39 -24.25
N LEU A 75 12.90 -5.44 -25.48
CA LEU A 75 12.30 -4.32 -26.19
C LEU A 75 10.79 -4.50 -26.38
N LEU A 76 10.36 -5.71 -26.75
CA LEU A 76 8.98 -6.05 -27.04
C LEU A 76 8.72 -7.54 -26.76
N TYR A 77 7.52 -7.84 -26.30
CA TYR A 77 6.97 -9.20 -26.19
C TYR A 77 5.71 -9.25 -27.05
N ASP A 78 5.63 -10.18 -28.00
CA ASP A 78 4.38 -10.58 -28.63
C ASP A 78 3.93 -11.88 -27.95
N LEU A 79 2.79 -11.84 -27.25
CA LEU A 79 2.33 -12.89 -26.35
C LEU A 79 0.94 -13.35 -26.73
N SER A 80 0.82 -14.64 -27.05
CA SER A 80 -0.47 -15.32 -27.28
C SER A 80 -0.68 -16.37 -26.20
N ILE A 81 -1.87 -16.39 -25.60
CA ILE A 81 -2.27 -17.36 -24.57
C ILE A 81 -3.62 -17.95 -24.97
N LYS A 82 -3.74 -19.28 -24.91
CA LYS A 82 -4.99 -20.03 -25.11
C LYS A 82 -5.32 -20.81 -23.85
N THR A 83 -6.40 -20.44 -23.17
CA THR A 83 -6.86 -21.07 -21.92
C THR A 83 -7.91 -22.15 -22.17
N TYR A 84 -7.84 -23.27 -21.45
CA TYR A 84 -8.77 -24.40 -21.59
C TYR A 84 -9.66 -24.49 -20.35
N LEU A 85 -10.77 -23.74 -20.38
CA LEU A 85 -11.73 -23.64 -19.27
C LEU A 85 -12.91 -24.61 -19.49
N PRO A 86 -13.27 -25.44 -18.49
CA PRO A 86 -14.32 -26.44 -18.65
C PRO A 86 -15.69 -25.81 -18.90
N ASN A 87 -16.55 -26.54 -19.62
CA ASN A 87 -17.93 -26.19 -19.99
C ASN A 87 -18.11 -25.10 -21.07
N TYR A 88 -17.03 -24.51 -21.60
CA TYR A 88 -17.11 -23.47 -22.65
C TYR A 88 -16.92 -24.02 -24.07
N VAL A 89 -15.88 -24.82 -24.30
CA VAL A 89 -15.53 -25.44 -25.58
C VAL A 89 -15.08 -26.88 -25.30
N GLU A 90 -15.37 -27.83 -26.19
CA GLU A 90 -14.84 -29.19 -26.06
C GLU A 90 -13.33 -29.23 -26.36
N PHE A 91 -12.58 -29.89 -25.49
CA PHE A 91 -11.14 -30.13 -25.65
C PHE A 91 -10.72 -31.44 -24.96
N PRO A 92 -9.54 -32.01 -25.28
CA PRO A 92 -9.06 -33.24 -24.66
C PRO A 92 -8.98 -33.14 -23.13
N PRO A 93 -9.40 -34.15 -22.35
CA PRO A 93 -9.50 -34.06 -20.88
C PRO A 93 -8.21 -33.64 -20.17
N GLU A 94 -7.04 -33.99 -20.72
CA GLU A 94 -5.72 -33.61 -20.22
C GLU A 94 -5.41 -32.11 -20.32
N LYS A 95 -6.20 -31.35 -21.09
CA LYS A 95 -6.12 -29.88 -21.18
C LYS A 95 -6.99 -29.17 -20.15
N ASN A 96 -7.82 -29.85 -19.37
CA ASN A 96 -8.72 -29.20 -18.42
C ASN A 96 -7.98 -28.34 -17.38
N LEU A 97 -8.34 -27.06 -17.28
CA LEU A 97 -7.68 -26.05 -16.44
C LEU A 97 -6.19 -25.85 -16.76
N THR A 98 -5.80 -26.02 -18.02
CA THR A 98 -4.46 -25.70 -18.53
C THR A 98 -4.49 -24.48 -19.46
N PHE A 99 -3.32 -24.04 -19.90
CA PHE A 99 -3.19 -23.09 -21.01
C PHE A 99 -2.00 -23.48 -21.90
N ASP A 100 -2.11 -23.16 -23.19
CA ASP A 100 -0.96 -23.10 -24.10
C ASP A 100 -0.55 -21.65 -24.28
N GLY A 101 0.74 -21.39 -24.52
CA GLY A 101 1.26 -20.03 -24.71
C GLY A 101 2.42 -19.99 -25.69
N GLN A 102 2.45 -18.94 -26.51
CA GLN A 102 3.55 -18.60 -27.41
C GLN A 102 4.01 -17.19 -27.09
N VAL A 103 5.34 -16.99 -27.04
CA VAL A 103 5.92 -15.65 -26.85
C VAL A 103 7.10 -15.42 -27.80
N GLU A 104 7.04 -14.35 -28.58
CA GLU A 104 8.18 -13.84 -29.34
C GLU A 104 8.79 -12.65 -28.58
N ILE A 105 10.10 -12.68 -28.33
CA ILE A 105 10.79 -11.66 -27.52
C ILE A 105 11.82 -10.94 -28.40
N SER A 106 11.62 -9.64 -28.62
CA SER A 106 12.64 -8.78 -29.22
C SER A 106 13.63 -8.34 -28.17
N LEU A 107 14.90 -8.72 -28.33
CA LEU A 107 15.99 -8.41 -27.40
C LEU A 107 17.02 -7.47 -28.04
N LEU A 108 17.49 -6.48 -27.28
CA LEU A 108 18.70 -5.72 -27.58
C LEU A 108 19.89 -6.37 -26.87
N VAL A 109 20.89 -6.80 -27.63
CA VAL A 109 22.16 -7.32 -27.09
C VAL A 109 23.09 -6.12 -26.85
N MET A 110 23.42 -5.88 -25.57
CA MET A 110 24.30 -4.79 -25.13
C MET A 110 25.77 -5.24 -25.13
N GLU A 111 26.03 -6.50 -24.80
CA GLU A 111 27.37 -7.09 -24.74
C GLU A 111 27.38 -8.48 -25.41
N PRO A 112 28.47 -8.89 -26.08
CA PRO A 112 28.55 -10.21 -26.71
C PRO A 112 28.32 -11.36 -25.73
N THR A 113 27.33 -12.21 -26.01
CA THR A 113 26.95 -13.37 -25.18
C THR A 113 26.75 -14.63 -26.01
N ARG A 114 26.86 -15.80 -25.37
CA ARG A 114 26.56 -17.12 -25.96
C ARG A 114 25.27 -17.74 -25.43
N SER A 115 24.62 -17.09 -24.47
CA SER A 115 23.43 -17.60 -23.78
C SER A 115 22.42 -16.48 -23.52
N ILE A 116 21.15 -16.82 -23.64
CA ILE A 116 20.02 -16.00 -23.21
C ILE A 116 19.53 -16.57 -21.87
N VAL A 117 19.40 -15.72 -20.86
CA VAL A 117 18.92 -16.10 -19.51
C VAL A 117 17.67 -15.28 -19.22
N LEU A 118 16.59 -15.95 -18.86
CA LEU A 118 15.26 -15.39 -18.59
C LEU A 118 14.64 -16.11 -17.40
N ASN A 119 13.72 -15.44 -16.69
CA ASN A 119 12.97 -16.06 -15.60
C ASN A 119 11.85 -16.96 -16.15
N ALA A 120 11.79 -18.20 -15.65
CA ALA A 120 10.72 -19.16 -15.91
C ALA A 120 10.42 -19.93 -14.62
N LYS A 121 9.13 -20.05 -14.26
CA LYS A 121 8.69 -20.76 -13.05
C LYS A 121 7.42 -21.55 -13.36
N ASN A 122 7.43 -22.85 -13.07
CA ASN A 122 6.30 -23.77 -13.26
C ASN A 122 5.71 -23.79 -14.70
N ILE A 123 6.53 -23.51 -15.71
CA ILE A 123 6.16 -23.65 -17.14
C ILE A 123 7.01 -24.72 -17.81
N THR A 124 6.41 -25.49 -18.72
CA THR A 124 7.13 -26.45 -19.57
C THR A 124 7.43 -25.79 -20.91
N VAL A 125 8.70 -25.49 -21.18
CA VAL A 125 9.11 -24.93 -22.47
C VAL A 125 9.24 -26.06 -23.49
N ILE A 126 8.36 -26.07 -24.49
CA ILE A 126 8.43 -26.98 -25.63
C ILE A 126 9.36 -26.35 -26.69
N PRO A 127 10.51 -26.96 -27.05
CA PRO A 127 11.46 -26.33 -27.96
C PRO A 127 10.99 -26.44 -29.43
N GLU A 128 10.21 -25.47 -29.89
CA GLU A 128 10.08 -25.20 -31.33
C GLU A 128 11.22 -24.30 -31.82
N LYS A 129 11.58 -24.44 -33.11
CA LYS A 129 12.68 -23.68 -33.70
C LYS A 129 12.33 -22.19 -33.76
N CYS A 130 13.31 -21.32 -33.53
CA CYS A 130 13.17 -19.89 -33.78
C CYS A 130 12.85 -19.61 -35.26
N THR A 131 11.58 -19.40 -35.58
CA THR A 131 11.08 -18.98 -36.89
C THR A 131 9.86 -18.10 -36.71
N ALA A 132 9.92 -16.86 -37.19
CA ALA A 132 8.83 -15.89 -37.08
C ALA A 132 7.72 -16.15 -38.12
N SER A 133 6.44 -16.04 -37.73
CA SER A 133 5.30 -15.59 -38.56
C SER A 133 3.96 -15.70 -37.80
N SER A 134 2.88 -15.12 -38.36
CA SER A 134 1.88 -14.35 -37.61
C SER A 134 0.47 -14.96 -37.42
N GLY A 135 -0.16 -14.69 -36.27
CA GLY A 135 -1.62 -14.63 -36.04
C GLY A 135 -2.18 -15.73 -35.11
N THR A 136 -3.10 -15.48 -34.17
CA THR A 136 -3.99 -14.31 -33.92
C THR A 136 -4.41 -14.17 -32.41
N THR A 137 -4.68 -12.93 -31.95
CA THR A 137 -5.75 -12.44 -31.00
C THR A 137 -6.04 -13.12 -29.58
N ALA A 138 -6.00 -12.42 -28.41
CA ALA A 138 -6.21 -12.97 -27.03
C ALA A 138 -7.00 -12.09 -25.98
N ALA A 139 -6.48 -11.95 -24.75
CA ALA A 139 -6.71 -10.98 -23.62
C ALA A 139 -5.52 -10.01 -23.30
N SER A 140 -5.66 -8.71 -22.94
CA SER A 140 -4.53 -7.84 -22.49
C SER A 140 -4.87 -6.43 -21.90
N ASN A 141 -3.83 -5.64 -21.54
CA ASN A 141 -3.86 -4.26 -20.97
C ASN A 141 -4.29 -3.14 -21.96
N GLY A 142 -4.07 -3.30 -23.27
CA GLY A 142 -4.50 -2.34 -24.31
C GLY A 142 -6.01 -2.33 -24.58
N ILE A 143 -6.47 -1.59 -25.59
CA ILE A 143 -7.87 -1.65 -26.10
C ILE A 143 -7.97 -2.59 -27.31
N GLU A 144 -9.11 -3.26 -27.52
CA GLU A 144 -9.30 -4.17 -28.65
C GLU A 144 -9.31 -3.43 -30.01
N LYS A 145 -8.76 -4.05 -31.07
CA LYS A 145 -8.75 -3.46 -32.42
C LYS A 145 -9.95 -3.81 -33.33
N ASN A 146 -10.82 -4.74 -32.94
CA ASN A 146 -12.07 -5.07 -33.65
C ASN A 146 -13.13 -5.61 -32.68
N LYS A 147 -14.41 -5.30 -32.93
CA LYS A 147 -15.56 -5.76 -32.09
C LYS A 147 -16.07 -7.16 -32.42
N GLU A 148 -15.70 -7.71 -33.57
CA GLU A 148 -16.02 -9.08 -33.97
C GLU A 148 -14.68 -9.82 -34.09
N GLY A 149 -14.51 -10.85 -33.27
CA GLY A 149 -13.26 -11.62 -33.21
C GLY A 149 -13.07 -12.49 -34.45
N GLU A 150 -11.81 -12.72 -34.83
CA GLU A 150 -11.48 -13.76 -35.82
C GLU A 150 -11.78 -15.12 -35.17
N THR A 151 -12.66 -15.93 -35.75
CA THR A 151 -13.04 -17.25 -35.22
C THR A 151 -12.16 -18.36 -35.82
N SER A 152 -11.74 -19.32 -34.99
CA SER A 152 -11.03 -20.53 -35.43
C SER A 152 -11.72 -21.75 -34.82
N GLY A 153 -12.69 -22.29 -35.57
CA GLY A 153 -13.70 -23.18 -35.02
C GLY A 153 -14.51 -22.46 -33.92
N ASP A 154 -14.71 -23.13 -32.79
CA ASP A 154 -15.49 -22.61 -31.66
C ASP A 154 -14.70 -21.61 -30.78
N TRP A 155 -13.45 -21.28 -31.14
CA TRP A 155 -12.61 -20.35 -30.39
C TRP A 155 -12.78 -18.91 -30.88
N ILE A 156 -13.06 -18.01 -29.94
CA ILE A 156 -12.95 -16.55 -30.13
C ILE A 156 -11.54 -16.11 -29.75
N ILE A 157 -11.00 -15.21 -30.56
CA ILE A 157 -9.60 -14.83 -30.55
C ILE A 157 -9.64 -13.27 -30.64
N SER A 158 -9.25 -12.48 -29.60
CA SER A 158 -9.35 -10.96 -29.56
C SER A 158 -8.02 -10.10 -29.47
N LYS A 159 -7.59 -9.30 -30.48
CA LYS A 159 -6.27 -8.55 -30.47
C LYS A 159 -6.35 -7.23 -29.69
N PHE A 160 -5.30 -6.87 -28.93
CA PHE A 160 -5.13 -5.56 -28.27
C PHE A 160 -4.15 -4.65 -28.98
N GLU A 161 -4.26 -3.35 -28.68
CA GLU A 161 -3.16 -2.41 -28.84
C GLU A 161 -1.94 -2.77 -27.97
N THR A 162 -0.76 -2.64 -28.56
CA THR A 162 0.53 -2.74 -27.86
C THR A 162 0.57 -1.75 -26.70
N THR A 163 1.01 -2.20 -25.53
CA THR A 163 1.12 -1.36 -24.33
C THR A 163 2.20 -0.28 -24.51
N PRO A 164 2.16 0.81 -23.72
CA PRO A 164 3.36 1.58 -23.44
C PRO A 164 4.46 0.69 -22.84
N ARG A 165 5.70 1.21 -22.79
CA ARG A 165 6.78 0.55 -22.05
C ARG A 165 6.39 0.47 -20.57
N MET A 166 6.33 -0.75 -20.06
CA MET A 166 5.89 -1.08 -18.70
C MET A 166 6.71 -2.25 -18.12
N SER A 167 6.64 -2.41 -16.80
CA SER A 167 7.28 -3.52 -16.09
C SER A 167 6.44 -4.80 -16.15
N SER A 168 7.07 -5.97 -16.18
CA SER A 168 6.39 -7.25 -16.44
C SER A 168 5.36 -7.65 -15.38
N TYR A 169 5.53 -7.22 -14.12
CA TYR A 169 4.59 -7.50 -13.03
C TYR A 169 3.22 -6.84 -13.21
N LEU A 170 3.10 -5.86 -14.11
CA LEU A 170 1.88 -5.10 -14.40
C LEU A 170 1.06 -5.67 -15.57
N LEU A 171 1.53 -6.73 -16.22
CA LEU A 171 0.80 -7.41 -17.29
C LEU A 171 -0.43 -8.12 -16.70
N ALA A 172 -1.62 -7.89 -17.28
CA ALA A 172 -2.86 -8.54 -16.84
C ALA A 172 -3.70 -9.02 -18.01
N VAL A 173 -4.31 -10.19 -17.80
CA VAL A 173 -5.16 -10.91 -18.76
C VAL A 173 -6.29 -11.55 -17.97
N VAL A 174 -7.55 -11.24 -18.30
CA VAL A 174 -8.73 -11.86 -17.69
C VAL A 174 -9.61 -12.46 -18.79
N VAL A 175 -10.05 -13.70 -18.58
CA VAL A 175 -11.02 -14.39 -19.44
C VAL A 175 -12.19 -14.81 -18.55
N SER A 176 -13.37 -14.23 -18.76
CA SER A 176 -14.56 -14.46 -17.93
C SER A 176 -15.85 -14.07 -18.65
N GLU A 177 -16.98 -14.50 -18.10
CA GLU A 177 -18.34 -14.06 -18.48
C GLU A 177 -18.78 -12.80 -17.71
N PHE A 178 -17.83 -11.99 -17.24
CA PHE A 178 -18.16 -10.80 -16.45
C PHE A 178 -18.84 -9.75 -17.32
N GLU A 179 -19.85 -9.10 -16.74
CA GLU A 179 -20.45 -7.92 -17.32
C GLU A 179 -19.84 -6.66 -16.73
N TYR A 180 -19.94 -5.56 -17.47
CA TYR A 180 -19.50 -4.25 -17.01
C TYR A 180 -20.58 -3.18 -17.08
N ILE A 181 -20.42 -2.16 -16.25
CA ILE A 181 -20.96 -0.81 -16.48
C ILE A 181 -19.81 0.10 -16.92
N HIS A 182 -20.13 1.17 -17.65
CA HIS A 182 -19.10 2.09 -18.14
C HIS A 182 -19.58 3.54 -18.20
N ASN A 183 -18.61 4.45 -18.20
CA ASN A 183 -18.77 5.85 -18.59
C ASN A 183 -17.39 6.34 -19.10
N SER A 184 -17.24 7.63 -19.41
CA SER A 184 -15.96 8.22 -19.81
C SER A 184 -15.56 9.39 -18.91
N THR A 185 -14.26 9.58 -18.71
CA THR A 185 -13.73 10.82 -18.10
C THR A 185 -13.89 12.01 -19.07
N THR A 186 -13.82 13.23 -18.53
CA THR A 186 -13.68 14.49 -19.28
C THR A 186 -12.40 14.54 -20.14
N SER A 187 -11.36 13.77 -19.79
CA SER A 187 -10.16 13.57 -20.61
C SER A 187 -10.34 12.56 -21.76
N GLY A 188 -11.47 11.84 -21.81
CA GLY A 188 -11.83 10.90 -22.88
C GLY A 188 -11.44 9.45 -22.63
N VAL A 189 -11.04 9.10 -21.40
CA VAL A 189 -10.68 7.73 -21.01
C VAL A 189 -11.96 6.91 -20.82
N LEU A 190 -12.08 5.76 -21.50
CA LEU A 190 -13.17 4.82 -21.27
C LEU A 190 -12.97 4.10 -19.93
N PHE A 191 -13.90 4.26 -18.99
CA PHE A 191 -13.79 3.71 -17.65
C PHE A 191 -14.84 2.62 -17.45
N ARG A 192 -14.44 1.40 -17.07
CA ARG A 192 -15.34 0.25 -16.92
C ARG A 192 -15.14 -0.47 -15.58
N ILE A 193 -16.24 -0.78 -14.88
CA ILE A 193 -16.23 -1.66 -13.71
C ILE A 193 -16.82 -3.00 -14.11
N TRP A 194 -16.04 -4.06 -13.93
CA TRP A 194 -16.37 -5.44 -14.31
C TRP A 194 -16.69 -6.29 -13.08
N SER A 195 -17.72 -7.12 -13.17
CA SER A 195 -18.15 -8.00 -12.09
C SER A 195 -18.94 -9.21 -12.62
N ARG A 196 -19.19 -10.20 -11.77
CA ARG A 196 -20.17 -11.25 -12.06
C ARG A 196 -21.56 -10.64 -12.31
N PRO A 197 -22.39 -11.22 -13.21
CA PRO A 197 -23.70 -10.65 -13.55
C PRO A 197 -24.60 -10.35 -12.34
N GLU A 198 -24.58 -11.18 -11.29
CA GLU A 198 -25.40 -10.98 -10.09
C GLU A 198 -24.96 -9.77 -9.25
N ALA A 199 -23.69 -9.38 -9.36
CA ALA A 199 -23.05 -8.31 -8.59
C ALA A 199 -23.09 -6.95 -9.30
N LYS A 200 -23.51 -6.89 -10.56
CA LYS A 200 -23.48 -5.68 -11.41
C LYS A 200 -24.21 -4.45 -10.84
N ASN A 201 -25.20 -4.64 -9.98
CA ASN A 201 -25.89 -3.52 -9.32
C ASN A 201 -25.05 -2.85 -8.21
N MET A 202 -23.94 -3.46 -7.80
CA MET A 202 -23.05 -3.00 -6.72
C MET A 202 -21.81 -2.24 -7.24
N THR A 203 -21.66 -2.09 -8.56
CA THR A 203 -20.49 -1.47 -9.19
C THR A 203 -20.61 0.04 -9.37
N GLN A 204 -21.80 0.62 -9.26
CA GLN A 204 -22.06 2.04 -9.57
C GLN A 204 -21.18 2.99 -8.74
N TYR A 205 -21.03 2.72 -7.45
CA TYR A 205 -20.23 3.58 -6.58
C TYR A 205 -18.74 3.60 -7.00
N ALA A 206 -18.18 2.46 -7.40
CA ALA A 206 -16.80 2.40 -7.89
C ALA A 206 -16.61 3.10 -9.24
N LEU A 207 -17.62 3.09 -10.12
CA LEU A 207 -17.57 3.84 -11.39
C LEU A 207 -17.48 5.34 -11.13
N ASP A 208 -18.36 5.86 -10.27
CA ASP A 208 -18.42 7.29 -9.96
C ASP A 208 -17.19 7.76 -9.16
N ALA A 209 -16.74 6.95 -8.20
CA ALA A 209 -15.53 7.21 -7.42
C ALA A 209 -14.26 7.15 -8.29
N GLY A 210 -14.13 6.13 -9.13
CA GLY A 210 -12.94 5.91 -9.96
C GLY A 210 -12.73 7.00 -11.00
N ILE A 211 -13.81 7.42 -11.69
CA ILE A 211 -13.74 8.52 -12.66
C ILE A 211 -13.32 9.83 -11.97
N ARG A 212 -13.97 10.17 -10.85
CA ARG A 212 -13.65 11.38 -10.07
C ARG A 212 -12.20 11.39 -9.59
N CYS A 213 -11.73 10.26 -9.06
CA CYS A 213 -10.36 10.13 -8.56
C CYS A 213 -9.32 10.23 -9.69
N LEU A 214 -9.58 9.57 -10.83
CA LEU A 214 -8.67 9.62 -11.98
C LEU A 214 -8.54 11.05 -12.52
N GLU A 215 -9.66 11.76 -12.71
CA GLU A 215 -9.68 13.16 -13.13
C GLU A 215 -9.03 14.12 -12.12
N TYR A 216 -9.11 13.80 -10.83
CA TYR A 216 -8.42 14.56 -9.79
C TYR A 216 -6.91 14.35 -9.88
N TYR A 217 -6.44 13.11 -10.00
CA TYR A 217 -5.02 12.79 -10.15
C TYR A 217 -4.40 13.36 -11.42
N GLU A 218 -5.11 13.38 -12.55
CA GLU A 218 -4.64 14.06 -13.77
C GLU A 218 -4.32 15.56 -13.52
N LYS A 219 -5.14 16.23 -12.70
CA LYS A 219 -4.97 17.65 -12.32
C LYS A 219 -3.92 17.82 -11.21
N PHE A 220 -3.89 16.92 -10.23
CA PHE A 220 -3.01 16.98 -9.05
C PHE A 220 -1.55 16.73 -9.42
N PHE A 221 -1.29 15.77 -10.33
CA PHE A 221 0.05 15.48 -10.85
C PHE A 221 0.43 16.33 -12.07
N ASP A 222 -0.51 17.06 -12.68
CA ASP A 222 -0.33 17.81 -13.94
C ASP A 222 0.19 16.90 -15.08
N ILE A 223 -0.29 15.67 -15.11
CA ILE A 223 0.09 14.62 -16.07
C ILE A 223 -1.17 13.80 -16.37
N LYS A 224 -1.58 13.73 -17.64
CA LYS A 224 -2.73 12.93 -18.06
C LYS A 224 -2.51 11.43 -17.89
N PHE A 225 -3.59 10.69 -17.67
CA PHE A 225 -3.56 9.24 -17.70
C PHE A 225 -3.23 8.77 -19.14
N PRO A 226 -2.21 7.91 -19.34
CA PRO A 226 -1.66 7.67 -20.67
C PRO A 226 -2.39 6.62 -21.51
N LEU A 227 -3.31 5.84 -20.91
CA LEU A 227 -4.06 4.80 -21.61
C LEU A 227 -5.45 5.30 -22.03
N ARG A 228 -6.00 4.73 -23.09
CA ARG A 228 -7.35 5.07 -23.60
C ARG A 228 -8.50 4.51 -22.76
N LYS A 229 -8.20 3.53 -21.91
CA LYS A 229 -9.20 2.86 -21.04
C LYS A 229 -8.61 2.50 -19.68
N GLN A 230 -9.48 2.44 -18.69
CA GLN A 230 -9.20 1.88 -17.36
C GLN A 230 -10.30 0.89 -17.02
N ASP A 231 -9.91 -0.38 -16.83
CA ASP A 231 -10.79 -1.43 -16.31
C ASP A 231 -10.54 -1.66 -14.82
N MET A 232 -11.59 -2.00 -14.08
CA MET A 232 -11.52 -2.39 -12.66
C MET A 232 -12.34 -3.67 -12.47
N PHE A 233 -11.70 -4.79 -12.08
CA PHE A 233 -12.33 -6.10 -11.99
C PHE A 233 -12.57 -6.53 -10.54
N ALA A 234 -13.84 -6.78 -10.17
CA ALA A 234 -14.22 -7.38 -8.89
C ALA A 234 -14.14 -8.91 -8.95
N LEU A 235 -13.05 -9.49 -8.45
CA LEU A 235 -12.79 -10.94 -8.44
C LEU A 235 -13.28 -11.58 -7.12
N PRO A 236 -14.01 -12.70 -7.16
CA PRO A 236 -14.46 -13.42 -5.96
C PRO A 236 -13.30 -13.96 -5.13
N ASP A 237 -12.40 -14.71 -5.78
CA ASP A 237 -11.29 -15.42 -5.15
C ASP A 237 -9.97 -14.69 -5.41
N PHE A 238 -9.75 -13.57 -4.71
CA PHE A 238 -8.52 -12.78 -4.81
C PHE A 238 -7.81 -12.68 -3.47
N SER A 239 -6.59 -13.25 -3.38
CA SER A 239 -5.83 -13.38 -2.13
C SER A 239 -5.24 -12.06 -1.63
N ALA A 240 -4.87 -11.15 -2.53
CA ALA A 240 -4.52 -9.76 -2.22
C ALA A 240 -5.78 -8.90 -1.98
N GLY A 241 -5.59 -7.62 -1.67
CA GLY A 241 -6.69 -6.64 -1.55
C GLY A 241 -7.14 -6.12 -2.90
N ALA A 242 -6.16 -5.66 -3.68
CA ALA A 242 -6.22 -5.26 -5.08
C ALA A 242 -4.80 -5.40 -5.71
N MET A 243 -4.64 -5.06 -6.99
CA MET A 243 -3.37 -5.06 -7.74
C MET A 243 -3.47 -4.11 -8.93
N GLU A 244 -2.46 -3.26 -9.14
CA GLU A 244 -2.56 -2.00 -9.89
C GLU A 244 -2.45 -2.13 -11.42
N ASN A 245 -2.58 -3.34 -11.97
CA ASN A 245 -2.12 -3.70 -13.32
C ASN A 245 -2.58 -2.66 -14.38
N TRP A 246 -1.65 -2.14 -15.18
CA TRP A 246 -1.85 -0.86 -15.89
C TRP A 246 -3.05 -0.90 -16.86
N GLY A 247 -4.11 -0.15 -16.56
CA GLY A 247 -5.35 -0.15 -17.36
C GLY A 247 -6.27 -1.36 -17.17
N LEU A 248 -5.97 -2.28 -16.24
CA LEU A 248 -6.82 -3.42 -15.84
C LEU A 248 -6.55 -3.77 -14.37
N ILE A 249 -6.98 -2.90 -13.45
CA ILE A 249 -6.78 -3.10 -12.02
C ILE A 249 -7.68 -4.26 -11.54
N THR A 250 -7.15 -5.15 -10.71
CA THR A 250 -7.93 -6.25 -10.12
C THR A 250 -8.17 -6.03 -8.63
N TYR A 251 -9.33 -6.45 -8.13
CA TYR A 251 -9.80 -6.23 -6.77
C TYR A 251 -10.42 -7.49 -6.20
N ARG A 252 -10.33 -7.70 -4.87
CA ARG A 252 -11.31 -8.56 -4.19
C ARG A 252 -12.68 -7.89 -4.22
N GLU A 253 -13.76 -8.66 -4.35
CA GLU A 253 -15.14 -8.13 -4.41
C GLU A 253 -15.46 -7.07 -3.34
N ASN A 254 -15.06 -7.26 -2.08
CA ASN A 254 -15.33 -6.30 -0.99
C ASN A 254 -14.42 -5.05 -0.97
N SER A 255 -13.49 -4.92 -1.92
CA SER A 255 -12.67 -3.72 -2.16
C SER A 255 -13.20 -2.86 -3.32
N LEU A 256 -14.16 -3.36 -4.10
CA LEU A 256 -14.72 -2.64 -5.27
C LEU A 256 -16.26 -2.56 -5.28
N LEU A 257 -16.95 -3.58 -4.78
CA LEU A 257 -18.42 -3.64 -4.80
C LEU A 257 -19.01 -2.98 -3.55
N TYR A 258 -19.99 -2.09 -3.76
CA TYR A 258 -20.71 -1.42 -2.68
C TYR A 258 -22.21 -1.27 -2.97
N ASP A 259 -23.03 -1.52 -1.96
CA ASP A 259 -24.48 -1.35 -1.97
C ASP A 259 -24.93 -1.01 -0.55
N GLU A 260 -25.55 0.16 -0.38
CA GLU A 260 -26.00 0.67 0.93
C GLU A 260 -27.12 -0.14 1.58
N ARG A 261 -27.76 -1.05 0.83
CA ARG A 261 -28.75 -2.00 1.38
C ARG A 261 -28.11 -3.11 2.22
N TYR A 262 -26.82 -3.38 2.02
CA TYR A 262 -26.10 -4.49 2.64
C TYR A 262 -24.86 -4.05 3.43
N TYR A 263 -24.26 -2.91 3.08
CA TYR A 263 -22.97 -2.47 3.61
C TYR A 263 -23.03 -1.08 4.27
N GLY A 264 -22.23 -0.89 5.31
CA GLY A 264 -22.20 0.34 6.10
C GLY A 264 -21.22 1.41 5.57
N PRO A 265 -21.20 2.61 6.20
CA PRO A 265 -20.34 3.71 5.76
C PRO A 265 -18.84 3.39 5.70
N LEU A 266 -18.32 2.53 6.61
CA LEU A 266 -16.92 2.10 6.58
C LEU A 266 -16.59 1.22 5.38
N ASN A 267 -17.54 0.42 4.87
CA ASN A 267 -17.36 -0.31 3.62
C ASN A 267 -17.29 0.66 2.42
N LYS A 268 -18.14 1.70 2.43
CA LYS A 268 -18.10 2.76 1.41
C LYS A 268 -16.75 3.48 1.39
N GLN A 269 -16.26 3.86 2.57
CA GLN A 269 -14.94 4.47 2.75
C GLN A 269 -13.82 3.53 2.28
N ARG A 270 -13.87 2.23 2.64
CA ARG A 270 -12.89 1.23 2.18
C ARG A 270 -12.85 1.11 0.67
N VAL A 271 -13.99 1.02 -0.01
CA VAL A 271 -14.04 0.95 -1.48
C VAL A 271 -13.42 2.20 -2.10
N ALA A 272 -13.75 3.39 -1.60
CA ALA A 272 -13.12 4.63 -2.07
C ALA A 272 -11.60 4.66 -1.84
N LEU A 273 -11.13 4.17 -0.68
CA LEU A 273 -9.71 4.12 -0.32
C LEU A 273 -8.92 3.24 -1.28
N VAL A 274 -9.32 1.99 -1.46
CA VAL A 274 -8.61 1.07 -2.36
C VAL A 274 -8.77 1.52 -3.83
N VAL A 275 -9.92 2.07 -4.23
CA VAL A 275 -10.05 2.72 -5.56
C VAL A 275 -9.04 3.85 -5.75
N ALA A 276 -8.85 4.71 -4.75
CA ALA A 276 -7.89 5.81 -4.81
C ALA A 276 -6.43 5.35 -4.75
N HIS A 277 -6.13 4.24 -4.06
CA HIS A 277 -4.81 3.62 -3.98
C HIS A 277 -4.34 3.11 -5.35
N GLU A 278 -5.10 2.18 -5.95
CA GLU A 278 -4.73 1.58 -7.23
C GLU A 278 -4.70 2.59 -8.39
N LEU A 279 -5.56 3.63 -8.33
CA LEU A 279 -5.53 4.71 -9.31
C LEU A 279 -4.31 5.63 -9.14
N ALA A 280 -3.71 5.70 -7.95
CA ALA A 280 -2.46 6.44 -7.73
C ALA A 280 -1.26 5.72 -8.36
N HIS A 281 -1.24 4.39 -8.28
CA HIS A 281 -0.19 3.56 -8.86
C HIS A 281 -0.06 3.70 -10.39
N GLN A 282 -1.13 4.15 -11.05
CA GLN A 282 -1.09 4.49 -12.48
C GLN A 282 -0.05 5.58 -12.81
N TRP A 283 0.37 6.37 -11.81
CA TRP A 283 1.56 7.22 -11.84
C TRP A 283 2.75 6.62 -11.05
N PHE A 284 2.53 6.17 -9.81
CA PHE A 284 3.57 5.63 -8.91
C PHE A 284 3.66 4.09 -8.94
N GLY A 285 4.50 3.56 -9.82
CA GLY A 285 4.64 2.12 -10.07
C GLY A 285 4.48 1.80 -11.55
N ASN A 286 3.47 2.38 -12.21
CA ASN A 286 3.17 2.13 -13.61
C ASN A 286 3.90 3.10 -14.54
N LEU A 287 3.64 4.40 -14.44
CA LEU A 287 4.31 5.42 -15.26
C LEU A 287 5.77 5.62 -14.86
N VAL A 288 6.05 5.62 -13.55
CA VAL A 288 7.40 5.59 -12.99
C VAL A 288 7.50 4.40 -12.05
N THR A 289 8.19 3.34 -12.46
CA THR A 289 8.42 2.18 -11.60
C THR A 289 9.67 2.41 -10.73
N LEU A 290 9.67 1.93 -9.49
CA LEU A 290 10.90 1.68 -8.73
C LEU A 290 11.97 0.94 -9.59
N LYS A 291 13.24 1.20 -9.32
CA LYS A 291 14.37 0.61 -10.07
C LYS A 291 14.71 -0.81 -9.59
N TRP A 292 14.58 -1.04 -8.29
CA TRP A 292 14.66 -2.35 -7.66
C TRP A 292 13.87 -2.32 -6.35
N TRP A 293 13.45 -3.50 -5.88
CA TRP A 293 12.52 -3.66 -4.75
C TRP A 293 12.99 -3.02 -3.44
N ASP A 294 14.29 -2.71 -3.33
CA ASP A 294 14.89 -1.94 -2.23
C ASP A 294 14.16 -0.64 -1.90
N ASP A 295 13.52 -0.03 -2.90
CA ASP A 295 12.76 1.23 -2.78
C ASP A 295 11.24 1.01 -3.03
N LEU A 296 10.69 -0.13 -2.62
CA LEU A 296 9.25 -0.46 -2.77
C LEU A 296 8.31 0.63 -2.24
N TRP A 297 8.69 1.31 -1.17
CA TRP A 297 7.94 2.43 -0.60
C TRP A 297 7.73 3.61 -1.59
N LEU A 298 8.51 3.72 -2.68
CA LEU A 298 8.27 4.71 -3.75
C LEU A 298 6.96 4.47 -4.52
N ASN A 299 6.49 3.22 -4.58
CA ASN A 299 5.17 2.87 -5.07
C ASN A 299 4.16 3.01 -3.93
N GLU A 300 4.25 2.09 -2.95
CA GLU A 300 3.24 1.86 -1.92
C GLU A 300 3.07 3.05 -0.97
N GLY A 301 4.16 3.67 -0.54
CA GLY A 301 4.13 4.83 0.36
C GLY A 301 3.57 6.08 -0.33
N PHE A 302 3.79 6.25 -1.63
CA PHE A 302 3.17 7.32 -2.41
C PHE A 302 1.68 7.06 -2.66
N ALA A 303 1.29 5.83 -3.01
CA ALA A 303 -0.12 5.44 -3.16
C ALA A 303 -0.86 5.63 -1.83
N THR A 304 -0.32 5.13 -0.72
CA THR A 304 -0.83 5.30 0.65
C THR A 304 -0.84 6.77 1.11
N PHE A 305 0.02 7.64 0.57
CA PHE A 305 -0.06 9.07 0.83
C PHE A 305 -1.24 9.72 0.10
N VAL A 306 -1.38 9.49 -1.22
CA VAL A 306 -2.42 10.16 -2.01
C VAL A 306 -3.79 9.51 -1.92
N GLU A 307 -3.93 8.25 -1.51
CA GLU A 307 -5.23 7.57 -1.38
C GLU A 307 -6.17 8.35 -0.45
N TYR A 308 -5.65 8.94 0.63
CA TYR A 308 -6.43 9.74 1.57
C TYR A 308 -6.89 11.04 0.92
N ILE A 309 -6.06 11.64 0.04
CA ILE A 309 -6.40 12.85 -0.71
C ILE A 309 -7.47 12.53 -1.77
N GLY A 310 -7.26 11.48 -2.57
CA GLY A 310 -8.22 11.00 -3.57
C GLY A 310 -9.55 10.57 -2.96
N THR A 311 -9.52 9.94 -1.78
CA THR A 311 -10.73 9.52 -1.03
C THR A 311 -11.48 10.70 -0.41
N ASP A 312 -10.78 11.74 0.04
CA ASP A 312 -11.43 12.98 0.46
C ASP A 312 -12.12 13.64 -0.75
N GLU A 313 -11.48 13.71 -1.92
CA GLU A 313 -12.12 14.19 -3.15
C GLU A 313 -13.33 13.32 -3.55
N ILE A 314 -13.20 11.98 -3.57
CA ILE A 314 -14.31 11.04 -3.86
C ILE A 314 -15.53 11.35 -2.99
N SER A 315 -15.30 11.68 -1.72
CA SER A 315 -16.35 11.95 -0.74
C SER A 315 -16.77 13.42 -0.64
N HIS A 316 -16.17 14.35 -1.40
CA HIS A 316 -16.31 15.80 -1.21
C HIS A 316 -15.95 16.27 0.22
N GLY A 317 -14.93 15.68 0.83
CA GLY A 317 -14.48 15.95 2.20
C GLY A 317 -15.35 15.32 3.30
N ASN A 318 -16.44 14.64 2.95
CA ASN A 318 -17.36 14.07 3.95
C ASN A 318 -16.75 12.93 4.77
N PHE A 319 -15.74 12.22 4.25
CA PHE A 319 -15.04 11.18 5.00
C PHE A 319 -13.94 11.73 5.94
N ARG A 320 -13.53 12.99 5.80
CA ARG A 320 -12.49 13.64 6.60
C ARG A 320 -11.18 12.85 6.64
N MET A 321 -10.72 12.39 5.49
CA MET A 321 -9.63 11.43 5.38
C MET A 321 -8.32 11.90 6.01
N LYS A 322 -8.05 13.21 5.97
CA LYS A 322 -6.88 13.80 6.64
C LYS A 322 -6.84 13.56 8.17
N ASP A 323 -7.99 13.31 8.81
CA ASP A 323 -8.04 12.94 10.24
C ASP A 323 -7.84 11.42 10.42
N TYR A 324 -8.34 10.62 9.47
CA TYR A 324 -8.13 9.17 9.45
C TYR A 324 -6.67 8.78 9.19
N PHE A 325 -5.94 9.55 8.38
CA PHE A 325 -4.50 9.35 8.18
C PHE A 325 -3.69 9.27 9.49
N LEU A 326 -4.12 10.01 10.52
CA LEU A 326 -3.45 10.00 11.83
C LEU A 326 -3.76 8.72 12.63
N LEU A 327 -4.99 8.24 12.53
CA LEU A 327 -5.52 7.09 13.26
C LEU A 327 -5.09 5.75 12.66
N ASP A 328 -4.95 5.74 11.34
CA ASP A 328 -4.67 4.55 10.57
C ASP A 328 -3.18 4.57 10.21
N ALA A 329 -2.75 5.28 9.17
CA ALA A 329 -1.36 5.31 8.71
C ALA A 329 -0.31 5.76 9.75
N ILE A 330 -0.42 6.94 10.38
CA ILE A 330 0.63 7.41 11.31
C ILE A 330 0.71 6.51 12.55
N ARG A 331 -0.42 6.13 13.15
CA ARG A 331 -0.45 5.25 14.34
C ARG A 331 0.13 3.88 14.02
N GLU A 332 -0.26 3.28 12.90
CA GLU A 332 0.23 1.97 12.47
C GLU A 332 1.72 2.00 12.16
N GLY A 333 2.18 3.01 11.41
CA GLY A 333 3.60 3.22 11.13
C GLY A 333 4.43 3.38 12.41
N LEU A 334 4.01 4.25 13.33
CA LEU A 334 4.70 4.46 14.61
C LEU A 334 4.68 3.22 15.52
N ASN A 335 3.65 2.36 15.44
CA ASN A 335 3.57 1.15 16.24
C ASN A 335 4.51 0.06 15.71
N ASN A 336 4.48 -0.22 14.40
CA ASN A 336 5.34 -1.24 13.79
C ASN A 336 6.81 -0.79 13.78
N ASP A 337 7.08 0.50 13.58
CA ASP A 337 8.43 1.06 13.60
C ASP A 337 8.99 1.24 15.03
N ALA A 338 8.17 1.04 16.07
CA ALA A 338 8.64 0.94 17.44
C ALA A 338 9.26 -0.43 17.77
N ASP A 339 8.96 -1.48 17.00
CA ASP A 339 9.51 -2.83 17.21
C ASP A 339 10.99 -2.93 16.80
N ALA A 340 11.79 -3.72 17.52
CA ALA A 340 13.16 -4.05 17.16
C ALA A 340 13.27 -4.94 15.90
N SER A 341 12.17 -5.60 15.49
CA SER A 341 12.10 -6.37 14.24
C SER A 341 11.87 -5.53 12.98
N SER A 342 11.71 -4.21 13.11
CA SER A 342 11.46 -3.27 12.01
C SER A 342 12.64 -3.18 10.99
N HIS A 343 12.47 -2.37 9.94
CA HIS A 343 13.46 -2.11 8.91
C HIS A 343 13.43 -0.64 8.41
N PRO A 344 14.50 -0.16 7.74
CA PRO A 344 14.47 1.10 7.01
C PRO A 344 13.44 1.06 5.87
N LEU A 345 12.98 2.23 5.37
CA LEU A 345 12.14 2.28 4.17
C LEU A 345 12.90 1.83 2.92
N SER A 346 14.14 2.32 2.75
CA SER A 346 15.05 1.91 1.69
C SER A 346 16.07 0.92 2.25
N PHE A 347 15.97 -0.36 1.86
CA PHE A 347 16.86 -1.43 2.33
C PHE A 347 17.11 -2.48 1.26
N ARG A 348 18.27 -3.14 1.30
CA ARG A 348 18.64 -4.15 0.30
C ARG A 348 17.73 -5.39 0.36
N ILE A 349 17.20 -5.80 -0.80
CA ILE A 349 16.40 -7.00 -1.04
C ILE A 349 17.09 -7.85 -2.12
N ASP A 350 17.51 -9.05 -1.71
CA ASP A 350 18.27 -9.99 -2.54
C ASP A 350 17.42 -11.19 -3.01
N LYS A 351 16.35 -11.55 -2.27
CA LYS A 351 15.54 -12.74 -2.54
C LYS A 351 14.06 -12.41 -2.75
N ALA A 352 13.38 -13.17 -3.62
CA ALA A 352 11.96 -12.99 -3.89
C ALA A 352 11.02 -13.18 -2.67
N ALA A 353 11.47 -13.90 -1.64
CA ALA A 353 10.74 -14.00 -0.37
C ALA A 353 10.81 -12.69 0.45
N GLU A 354 11.97 -12.03 0.46
CA GLU A 354 12.19 -10.74 1.13
C GLU A 354 11.35 -9.63 0.48
N VAL A 355 11.10 -9.70 -0.84
CA VAL A 355 10.13 -8.82 -1.53
C VAL A 355 8.74 -8.95 -0.91
N ALA A 356 8.27 -10.18 -0.64
CA ALA A 356 6.96 -10.42 -0.04
C ALA A 356 6.90 -9.96 1.43
N GLU A 357 8.02 -10.07 2.18
CA GLU A 357 8.13 -9.52 3.54
C GLU A 357 8.15 -7.99 3.56
N ALA A 358 8.59 -7.33 2.48
CA ALA A 358 8.64 -5.87 2.37
C ALA A 358 7.26 -5.22 2.13
N PHE A 359 6.21 -5.99 1.81
CA PHE A 359 4.84 -5.49 1.69
C PHE A 359 4.17 -5.39 3.07
N ASP A 360 4.62 -4.43 3.88
CA ASP A 360 4.27 -4.30 5.30
C ASP A 360 3.92 -2.86 5.73
N ALA A 361 3.54 -2.69 7.00
CA ALA A 361 3.18 -1.38 7.56
C ALA A 361 4.31 -0.33 7.54
N ILE A 362 5.59 -0.74 7.43
CA ILE A 362 6.70 0.18 7.28
C ILE A 362 6.66 0.77 5.86
N THR A 363 6.66 -0.09 4.84
CA THR A 363 6.63 0.31 3.42
C THR A 363 5.44 1.21 3.07
N TYR A 364 4.23 0.85 3.54
CA TYR A 364 3.01 1.62 3.31
C TYR A 364 2.91 2.83 4.26
N SER A 365 2.74 2.55 5.56
CA SER A 365 2.24 3.52 6.53
C SER A 365 3.33 4.47 7.05
N LYS A 366 4.58 4.00 7.29
CA LYS A 366 5.73 4.90 7.53
C LYS A 366 6.11 5.66 6.26
N GLY A 367 6.11 5.00 5.10
CA GLY A 367 6.39 5.63 3.80
C GLY A 367 5.51 6.87 3.55
N ALA A 368 4.19 6.71 3.66
CA ALA A 368 3.25 7.81 3.55
C ALA A 368 3.44 8.89 4.64
N SER A 369 3.71 8.48 5.88
CA SER A 369 3.89 9.41 7.00
C SER A 369 5.10 10.33 6.82
N VAL A 370 6.21 9.81 6.28
CA VAL A 370 7.39 10.63 5.95
C VAL A 370 7.08 11.62 4.83
N LEU A 371 6.26 11.25 3.84
CA LEU A 371 5.79 12.15 2.78
C LEU A 371 4.87 13.26 3.33
N VAL A 372 3.97 12.95 4.26
CA VAL A 372 3.12 13.98 4.93
C VAL A 372 3.97 14.94 5.75
N MET A 373 4.93 14.43 6.52
CA MET A 373 5.87 15.28 7.29
C MET A 373 6.71 16.17 6.38
N LEU A 374 7.19 15.65 5.24
CA LEU A 374 7.90 16.44 4.24
C LEU A 374 6.99 17.51 3.61
N GLN A 375 5.74 17.17 3.26
CA GLN A 375 4.77 18.14 2.73
C GLN A 375 4.46 19.26 3.74
N ALA A 376 4.27 18.92 5.03
CA ALA A 376 4.04 19.89 6.09
C ALA A 376 5.26 20.83 6.31
N LEU A 377 6.48 20.33 6.06
CA LEU A 377 7.72 21.11 6.17
C LEU A 377 7.95 22.04 4.97
N ILE A 378 7.73 21.57 3.74
CA ILE A 378 8.08 22.32 2.52
C ILE A 378 6.91 23.09 1.88
N GLY A 379 5.68 22.80 2.31
CA GLY A 379 4.45 23.34 1.74
C GLY A 379 3.93 22.56 0.53
N GLU A 380 2.60 22.55 0.37
CA GLU A 380 1.89 21.80 -0.67
C GLU A 380 2.33 22.18 -2.10
N THR A 381 2.61 23.46 -2.35
CA THR A 381 3.07 23.97 -3.66
C THR A 381 4.40 23.37 -4.08
N ASN A 382 5.42 23.45 -3.21
CA ASN A 382 6.75 22.90 -3.46
C ASN A 382 6.69 21.38 -3.60
N PHE A 383 5.91 20.71 -2.75
CA PHE A 383 5.73 19.26 -2.81
C PHE A 383 5.11 18.81 -4.14
N LYS A 384 3.99 19.43 -4.57
CA LYS A 384 3.35 19.14 -5.86
C LYS A 384 4.29 19.37 -7.03
N GLN A 385 4.98 20.51 -7.04
CA GLN A 385 5.92 20.85 -8.10
C GLN A 385 7.07 19.83 -8.20
N ALA A 386 7.63 19.38 -7.07
CA ALA A 386 8.67 18.36 -7.05
C ALA A 386 8.16 17.00 -7.55
N VAL A 387 6.98 16.57 -7.09
CA VAL A 387 6.34 15.31 -7.54
C VAL A 387 6.03 15.33 -9.05
N THR A 388 5.43 16.42 -9.57
CA THR A 388 5.19 16.57 -11.01
C THR A 388 6.49 16.55 -11.83
N GLN A 389 7.56 17.20 -11.34
CA GLN A 389 8.86 17.18 -12.02
C GLN A 389 9.49 15.78 -12.00
N TYR A 390 9.38 15.04 -10.89
CA TYR A 390 9.85 13.66 -10.76
C TYR A 390 9.11 12.75 -11.74
N LEU A 391 7.77 12.75 -11.70
CA LEU A 391 6.94 11.93 -12.60
C LEU A 391 7.22 12.24 -14.08
N ARG A 392 7.38 13.52 -14.46
CA ARG A 392 7.76 13.91 -15.83
C ARG A 392 9.17 13.46 -16.22
N LYS A 393 10.15 13.59 -15.32
CA LYS A 393 11.56 13.23 -15.57
C LYS A 393 11.75 11.72 -15.79
N PHE A 394 10.98 10.90 -15.08
CA PHE A 394 11.15 9.44 -15.09
C PHE A 394 10.03 8.65 -15.79
N SER A 395 9.08 9.33 -16.46
CA SER A 395 7.98 8.69 -17.21
C SER A 395 8.46 7.61 -18.18
N TYR A 396 7.80 6.44 -18.14
CA TYR A 396 8.14 5.22 -18.90
C TYR A 396 9.55 4.69 -18.62
N SER A 397 10.05 4.94 -17.42
CA SER A 397 11.39 4.55 -16.97
C SER A 397 11.36 4.16 -15.48
N ASN A 398 12.55 3.97 -14.92
CA ASN A 398 12.76 3.57 -13.54
C ASN A 398 13.45 4.67 -12.73
N ALA A 399 13.19 4.71 -11.42
CA ALA A 399 13.84 5.62 -10.46
C ALA A 399 14.14 4.91 -9.12
N GLN A 400 15.15 5.40 -8.40
CA GLN A 400 15.49 4.98 -7.03
C GLN A 400 15.29 6.16 -6.05
N ALA A 401 15.34 5.95 -4.73
CA ALA A 401 15.00 7.00 -3.76
C ALA A 401 15.87 8.27 -3.90
N SER A 402 17.14 8.12 -4.30
CA SER A 402 18.01 9.28 -4.57
C SER A 402 17.49 10.16 -5.71
N ASP A 403 16.93 9.56 -6.76
CA ASP A 403 16.42 10.27 -7.94
C ASP A 403 15.24 11.18 -7.60
N LEU A 404 14.41 10.75 -6.63
CA LEU A 404 13.32 11.55 -6.07
C LEU A 404 13.87 12.74 -5.29
N TRP A 405 14.77 12.49 -4.33
CA TRP A 405 15.27 13.55 -3.44
C TRP A 405 16.11 14.60 -4.17
N GLU A 406 16.86 14.22 -5.20
CA GLU A 406 17.53 15.17 -6.09
C GLU A 406 16.56 16.11 -6.81
N VAL A 407 15.35 15.65 -7.19
CA VAL A 407 14.32 16.54 -7.76
C VAL A 407 13.76 17.48 -6.71
N PHE A 408 13.57 17.01 -5.46
CA PHE A 408 13.15 17.87 -4.36
C PHE A 408 14.20 18.96 -4.04
N ASP A 409 15.49 18.65 -4.01
CA ASP A 409 16.59 19.63 -3.83
C ASP A 409 16.61 20.69 -4.96
N VAL A 410 16.14 20.36 -6.16
CA VAL A 410 16.04 21.31 -7.30
C VAL A 410 14.85 22.27 -7.15
N VAL A 411 13.78 21.86 -6.47
CA VAL A 411 12.56 22.67 -6.29
C VAL A 411 12.59 23.47 -4.98
N VAL A 412 12.95 22.82 -3.86
CA VAL A 412 12.91 23.40 -2.52
C VAL A 412 14.16 24.25 -2.27
N LYS A 413 14.04 25.58 -2.36
CA LYS A 413 15.17 26.52 -2.19
C LYS A 413 14.92 27.61 -1.15
N ASP A 414 13.67 27.81 -0.79
CA ASP A 414 13.16 28.87 0.09
C ASP A 414 12.96 28.40 1.55
N VAL A 415 12.86 27.08 1.76
CA VAL A 415 12.75 26.46 3.09
C VAL A 415 14.12 26.38 3.76
N LYS A 416 14.19 26.71 5.06
CA LYS A 416 15.43 26.59 5.86
C LYS A 416 15.53 25.23 6.54
N GLY A 417 16.70 24.60 6.44
CA GLY A 417 17.07 23.39 7.18
C GLY A 417 17.56 23.67 8.61
N PRO A 418 17.98 22.62 9.34
CA PRO A 418 18.37 22.71 10.76
C PRO A 418 19.49 23.70 11.03
N ASN A 419 20.45 23.82 10.12
CA ASN A 419 21.62 24.71 10.24
C ASN A 419 21.35 26.15 9.74
N GLY A 420 20.08 26.54 9.54
CA GLY A 420 19.66 27.86 9.04
C GLY A 420 19.91 28.12 7.54
N ASN A 421 20.77 27.32 6.91
CA ASN A 421 20.96 27.23 5.46
C ASN A 421 19.71 26.69 4.73
N PRO A 422 19.60 26.82 3.39
CA PRO A 422 18.54 26.16 2.62
C PRO A 422 18.45 24.65 2.92
N LEU A 423 17.23 24.15 3.05
CA LEU A 423 16.96 22.74 3.34
C LEU A 423 17.44 21.86 2.18
N LYS A 424 18.35 20.94 2.50
CA LYS A 424 18.71 19.84 1.60
C LYS A 424 17.81 18.64 1.88
N VAL A 425 16.75 18.50 1.10
CA VAL A 425 15.77 17.41 1.22
C VAL A 425 16.45 16.06 1.08
N THR A 426 17.48 15.92 0.24
CA THR A 426 18.27 14.67 0.17
C THR A 426 18.90 14.30 1.51
N GLU A 427 19.48 15.25 2.24
CA GLU A 427 20.13 14.96 3.52
C GLU A 427 19.12 14.73 4.64
N PHE A 428 18.00 15.45 4.63
CA PHE A 428 16.88 15.23 5.53
C PHE A 428 16.25 13.84 5.30
N ALA A 429 15.79 13.56 4.09
CA ALA A 429 15.02 12.36 3.77
C ALA A 429 15.82 11.07 3.95
N TYR A 430 17.13 11.05 3.66
CA TYR A 430 17.96 9.89 3.95
C TYR A 430 17.96 9.49 5.44
N GLN A 431 17.84 10.45 6.37
CA GLN A 431 17.75 10.13 7.81
C GLN A 431 16.44 9.39 8.12
N TRP A 432 15.35 9.66 7.40
CA TRP A 432 14.05 9.02 7.60
C TRP A 432 13.84 7.74 6.80
N THR A 433 14.58 7.54 5.69
CA THR A 433 14.45 6.36 4.84
C THR A 433 15.51 5.27 5.05
N THR A 434 16.74 5.61 5.46
CA THR A 434 17.87 4.65 5.52
C THR A 434 18.18 4.07 6.90
N GLN A 435 17.35 4.38 7.90
CA GLN A 435 17.38 3.74 9.22
C GLN A 435 15.95 3.44 9.67
N MET A 436 15.80 2.34 10.42
CA MET A 436 14.54 1.97 11.08
C MET A 436 14.29 2.87 12.29
N GLY A 437 13.07 2.83 12.82
CA GLY A 437 12.68 3.63 13.97
C GLY A 437 12.48 5.11 13.66
N PHE A 438 12.21 5.84 14.73
CA PHE A 438 11.93 7.26 14.77
C PHE A 438 12.45 7.84 16.11
N PRO A 439 12.57 9.18 16.26
CA PRO A 439 13.00 9.82 17.50
C PRO A 439 12.19 9.35 18.73
N LEU A 440 12.90 9.07 19.84
CA LEU A 440 12.43 8.42 21.09
C LEU A 440 12.43 6.88 21.12
N THR A 441 12.84 6.18 20.06
CA THR A 441 13.06 4.72 20.15
C THR A 441 14.45 4.40 20.71
N ASN A 442 14.51 3.72 21.87
CA ASN A 442 15.76 3.33 22.54
C ASN A 442 16.02 1.83 22.26
N LYS A 443 16.93 1.48 21.33
CA LYS A 443 16.89 0.16 20.65
C LYS A 443 18.16 -0.72 20.64
N GLU A 444 19.22 -0.38 21.36
CA GLU A 444 20.52 -1.10 21.27
C GLU A 444 20.48 -2.64 21.52
N ALA A 445 19.44 -3.19 22.16
CA ALA A 445 19.45 -4.56 22.70
C ALA A 445 18.87 -5.69 21.82
N GLN A 446 18.07 -5.40 20.78
CA GLN A 446 17.29 -6.45 20.07
C GLN A 446 17.31 -6.36 18.52
N GLU A 447 18.11 -5.48 17.94
CA GLU A 447 18.07 -5.22 16.50
C GLU A 447 18.60 -6.39 15.67
N ARG A 448 17.99 -6.61 14.50
CA ARG A 448 18.51 -7.48 13.43
C ARG A 448 19.93 -7.04 13.08
N GLU A 449 20.88 -7.98 13.05
CA GLU A 449 22.32 -7.70 12.88
C GLU A 449 22.62 -6.78 11.67
N LYS A 450 21.90 -6.97 10.56
CA LYS A 450 22.01 -6.14 9.34
C LYS A 450 21.66 -4.66 9.50
N TYR A 451 21.04 -4.22 10.59
CA TYR A 451 20.61 -2.83 10.80
C TYR A 451 21.27 -2.12 12.00
N ARG A 452 22.15 -2.79 12.75
CA ARG A 452 22.77 -2.28 14.01
C ARG A 452 23.66 -1.05 13.88
N HIS A 453 24.08 -0.72 12.66
CA HIS A 453 25.04 0.35 12.40
C HIS A 453 24.51 1.31 11.33
N PRO A 454 23.38 2.02 11.60
CA PRO A 454 22.84 2.98 10.66
C PRO A 454 23.78 4.16 10.47
N LYS A 455 23.80 4.72 9.26
CA LYS A 455 24.65 5.85 8.87
C LYS A 455 24.56 7.07 9.79
N TYR A 456 23.39 7.29 10.41
CA TYR A 456 23.11 8.44 11.27
C TYR A 456 22.96 8.06 12.76
N GLY A 457 23.31 6.82 13.15
CA GLY A 457 23.34 6.39 14.54
C GLY A 457 21.99 6.46 15.28
N PHE A 458 20.87 6.23 14.59
CA PHE A 458 19.51 6.42 15.12
C PHE A 458 19.26 7.83 15.67
N LYS A 459 19.79 8.84 14.96
CA LYS A 459 19.49 10.24 15.21
C LYS A 459 18.92 10.89 13.95
N TRP A 460 18.07 11.89 14.14
CA TRP A 460 17.40 12.65 13.09
C TRP A 460 17.48 14.15 13.35
N ASP A 461 17.60 14.96 12.30
CA ASP A 461 17.20 16.36 12.33
C ASP A 461 15.66 16.43 12.27
N VAL A 462 15.02 16.85 13.36
CA VAL A 462 13.56 16.75 13.52
C VAL A 462 12.89 18.10 13.30
N PRO A 463 11.99 18.25 12.31
CA PRO A 463 11.13 19.42 12.20
C PRO A 463 10.09 19.34 13.32
N LEU A 464 10.18 20.30 14.24
CA LEU A 464 9.42 20.33 15.48
C LEU A 464 8.33 21.40 15.39
N TRP A 465 7.08 20.94 15.27
CA TRP A 465 5.89 21.80 15.36
C TRP A 465 5.43 21.90 16.81
N TYR A 466 5.10 23.09 17.30
CA TYR A 466 4.69 23.29 18.70
C TYR A 466 3.67 24.41 18.87
N GLN A 467 2.89 24.30 19.94
CA GLN A 467 1.82 25.22 20.34
C GLN A 467 1.99 25.60 21.83
N GLU A 468 2.04 26.89 22.13
CA GLU A 468 2.14 27.45 23.49
C GLU A 468 0.75 27.87 24.01
N GLY A 469 0.31 27.28 25.11
CA GLY A 469 -0.90 27.67 25.83
C GLY A 469 -2.16 27.62 24.97
N ASP A 470 -2.93 28.71 25.01
CA ASP A 470 -4.14 28.95 24.21
C ASP A 470 -3.87 29.63 22.86
N ASN A 471 -2.60 29.90 22.52
CA ASN A 471 -2.25 30.45 21.21
C ASN A 471 -2.63 29.44 20.12
N LYS A 472 -3.34 29.91 19.09
CA LYS A 472 -3.75 29.09 17.93
C LYS A 472 -2.66 28.96 16.86
N GLU A 473 -1.60 29.76 16.96
CA GLU A 473 -0.45 29.67 16.06
C GLU A 473 0.41 28.44 16.41
N ILE A 474 0.49 27.50 15.46
CA ILE A 474 1.48 26.42 15.51
C ILE A 474 2.78 26.96 14.91
N LYS A 475 3.85 26.98 15.72
CA LYS A 475 5.20 27.39 15.32
C LYS A 475 6.00 26.18 14.86
N GLN A 476 6.96 26.37 13.96
CA GLN A 476 7.90 25.34 13.54
C GLN A 476 9.34 25.76 13.84
N THR A 477 10.14 24.82 14.31
CA THR A 477 11.60 24.96 14.49
C THR A 477 12.29 23.62 14.24
N TRP A 478 13.61 23.57 14.33
CA TRP A 478 14.39 22.35 14.21
C TRP A 478 14.95 21.92 15.57
N LEU A 479 14.82 20.62 15.89
CA LEU A 479 15.67 19.94 16.85
C LEU A 479 16.85 19.35 16.07
N PRO A 480 18.08 19.89 16.20
CA PRO A 480 19.24 19.39 15.47
C PRO A 480 19.65 18.00 15.95
N ARG A 481 20.20 17.19 15.05
CA ARG A 481 20.55 15.79 15.32
C ARG A 481 21.52 15.58 16.50
N GLU A 482 22.45 16.50 16.71
CA GLU A 482 23.56 16.35 17.68
C GLU A 482 23.44 17.27 18.91
N GLU A 483 22.50 18.21 18.94
CA GLU A 483 22.42 19.27 19.95
C GLU A 483 21.02 19.38 20.59
N PRO A 484 20.92 19.61 21.91
CA PRO A 484 19.63 19.84 22.57
C PRO A 484 19.01 21.17 22.15
N LEU A 485 17.71 21.14 21.83
CA LEU A 485 16.92 22.35 21.55
C LEU A 485 16.38 22.96 22.85
N TYR A 486 16.64 24.25 23.06
CA TYR A 486 16.04 25.05 24.13
C TYR A 486 15.00 26.02 23.55
N LEU A 487 13.73 25.77 23.84
CA LEU A 487 12.62 26.63 23.42
C LEU A 487 12.44 27.79 24.40
N HIS A 488 12.31 29.01 23.88
CA HIS A 488 11.90 30.17 24.67
C HIS A 488 10.38 30.22 24.75
N ILE A 489 9.81 30.02 25.95
CA ILE A 489 8.37 29.99 26.18
C ILE A 489 7.90 31.34 26.72
N SER A 490 6.85 31.89 26.11
CA SER A 490 6.37 33.25 26.35
C SER A 490 5.73 33.43 27.75
N ASP A 491 5.00 32.42 28.22
CA ASP A 491 4.49 32.32 29.59
C ASP A 491 5.00 31.01 30.24
N PRO A 492 5.84 31.09 31.28
CA PRO A 492 6.32 29.91 32.02
C PRO A 492 5.21 29.06 32.66
N ASN A 493 3.98 29.54 32.79
CA ASN A 493 2.85 28.77 33.30
C ASN A 493 2.06 28.03 32.21
N ALA A 494 2.12 28.52 30.96
CA ALA A 494 1.45 27.88 29.84
C ALA A 494 1.91 26.44 29.64
N SER A 495 0.97 25.62 29.14
CA SER A 495 1.25 24.30 28.57
C SER A 495 2.03 24.45 27.26
N LEU A 496 2.92 23.51 26.98
CA LEU A 496 3.62 23.41 25.70
C LEU A 496 3.27 22.05 25.10
N VAL A 497 2.65 22.06 23.93
CA VAL A 497 2.42 20.83 23.17
C VAL A 497 3.33 20.83 21.95
N VAL A 498 4.09 19.77 21.82
CA VAL A 498 4.99 19.45 20.70
C VAL A 498 4.17 18.62 19.70
N ASN A 499 4.72 18.39 18.50
CA ASN A 499 4.08 17.71 17.37
C ASN A 499 2.61 18.12 17.17
N ALA A 500 2.34 19.43 17.29
CA ALA A 500 1.00 19.97 17.12
C ALA A 500 0.47 19.60 15.72
N ASP A 501 -0.82 19.27 15.67
CA ASP A 501 -1.53 18.70 14.51
C ASP A 501 -0.98 17.36 13.98
N ARG A 502 -0.02 16.73 14.67
CA ARG A 502 0.66 15.48 14.27
C ARG A 502 1.30 15.58 12.87
N HIS A 503 1.96 16.71 12.61
CA HIS A 503 2.70 16.92 11.36
C HIS A 503 3.93 16.02 11.21
N GLY A 504 4.57 15.64 12.33
CA GLY A 504 5.79 14.84 12.33
C GLY A 504 5.60 13.36 12.61
N PHE A 505 6.38 12.50 11.95
CA PHE A 505 6.46 11.08 12.23
C PHE A 505 7.37 10.79 13.45
N TYR A 506 6.94 11.23 14.62
CA TYR A 506 7.59 10.97 15.90
C TYR A 506 6.59 11.11 17.05
N ARG A 507 6.92 10.49 18.18
CA ARG A 507 6.16 10.62 19.43
C ARG A 507 6.75 11.71 20.32
N GLN A 508 6.06 12.04 21.41
CA GLN A 508 6.55 12.95 22.44
C GLN A 508 6.24 12.47 23.85
N ASN A 509 7.04 12.91 24.81
CA ASN A 509 6.77 12.76 26.23
C ASN A 509 7.14 14.06 26.95
N TYR A 510 6.60 14.24 28.15
CA TYR A 510 6.81 15.42 28.99
C TYR A 510 7.24 15.01 30.39
N ASP A 511 7.88 15.92 31.12
CA ASP A 511 8.03 15.74 32.56
C ASP A 511 6.68 15.87 33.28
N ALA A 512 6.66 15.56 34.58
CA ALA A 512 5.46 15.66 35.41
C ALA A 512 4.90 17.10 35.52
N ASN A 513 5.66 18.13 35.12
CA ASN A 513 5.20 19.52 35.08
C ASN A 513 4.49 19.85 33.75
N GLY A 514 5.06 19.41 32.63
CA GLY A 514 4.46 19.52 31.30
C GLY A 514 3.14 18.76 31.22
N TRP A 515 3.12 17.50 31.65
CA TRP A 515 1.88 16.70 31.68
C TRP A 515 0.78 17.38 32.51
N ARG A 516 1.07 17.83 33.73
CA ARG A 516 0.09 18.51 34.59
C ARG A 516 -0.51 19.75 33.93
N LYS A 517 0.31 20.56 33.25
CA LYS A 517 -0.17 21.74 32.51
C LYS A 517 -1.05 21.36 31.33
N ILE A 518 -0.66 20.36 30.54
CA ILE A 518 -1.45 19.88 29.40
C ILE A 518 -2.81 19.36 29.88
N ILE A 519 -2.83 18.57 30.96
CA ILE A 519 -4.05 18.05 31.59
C ILE A 519 -4.94 19.20 32.10
N GLN A 520 -4.36 20.22 32.75
CA GLN A 520 -5.10 21.41 33.18
C GLN A 520 -5.70 22.19 31.99
N THR A 521 -4.95 22.41 30.91
CA THR A 521 -5.45 23.06 29.70
C THR A 521 -6.59 22.26 29.06
N LEU A 522 -6.48 20.94 28.98
CA LEU A 522 -7.53 20.07 28.45
C LEU A 522 -8.79 20.07 29.32
N LYS A 523 -8.65 19.94 30.65
CA LYS A 523 -9.77 20.01 31.60
C LYS A 523 -10.48 21.36 31.59
N ASN A 524 -9.73 22.47 31.43
CA ASN A 524 -10.29 23.82 31.39
C ASN A 524 -10.95 24.14 30.03
N ASN A 525 -10.26 23.86 28.91
CA ASN A 525 -10.76 24.08 27.56
C ASN A 525 -9.96 23.26 26.52
N HIS A 526 -10.30 21.99 26.35
CA HIS A 526 -9.68 21.11 25.34
C HIS A 526 -9.76 21.66 23.90
N LYS A 527 -10.71 22.53 23.57
CA LYS A 527 -10.86 23.10 22.21
C LYS A 527 -9.79 24.14 21.84
N VAL A 528 -8.88 24.45 22.76
CA VAL A 528 -7.60 25.14 22.48
C VAL A 528 -6.72 24.34 21.50
N TYR A 529 -6.68 23.02 21.68
CA TYR A 529 -5.95 22.11 20.81
C TYR A 529 -6.88 21.58 19.73
N SER A 530 -6.37 21.33 18.51
CA SER A 530 -7.13 20.65 17.48
C SER A 530 -7.46 19.20 17.90
N ALA A 531 -8.45 18.57 17.27
CA ALA A 531 -8.73 17.15 17.50
C ALA A 531 -7.50 16.25 17.21
N ARG A 532 -6.61 16.68 16.31
CA ARG A 532 -5.37 15.98 15.93
C ARG A 532 -4.33 16.06 17.03
N THR A 533 -4.11 17.27 17.55
CA THR A 533 -3.23 17.50 18.70
C THR A 533 -3.71 16.73 19.92
N ARG A 534 -5.02 16.72 20.21
CA ARG A 534 -5.59 15.92 21.32
C ARG A 534 -5.39 14.42 21.14
N ASN A 535 -5.66 13.91 19.93
CA ASN A 535 -5.40 12.52 19.56
C ASN A 535 -3.91 12.13 19.72
N ALA A 536 -3.00 13.00 19.29
CA ALA A 536 -1.56 12.79 19.43
C ALA A 536 -1.12 12.73 20.90
N ILE A 537 -1.60 13.67 21.74
CA ILE A 537 -1.34 13.69 23.19
C ILE A 537 -1.79 12.35 23.83
N ILE A 538 -3.01 11.89 23.54
CA ILE A 538 -3.54 10.63 24.11
C ILE A 538 -2.74 9.42 23.60
N SER A 539 -2.51 9.32 22.29
CA SER A 539 -1.78 8.20 21.69
C SER A 539 -0.35 8.10 22.23
N ASP A 540 0.31 9.22 22.47
CA ASP A 540 1.68 9.24 22.99
C ASP A 540 1.73 9.02 24.50
N ALA A 541 0.73 9.47 25.27
CA ALA A 541 0.61 9.13 26.68
C ALA A 541 0.50 7.61 26.90
N PHE A 542 -0.35 6.94 26.11
CA PHE A 542 -0.45 5.47 26.13
C PHE A 542 0.84 4.78 25.67
N ALA A 543 1.48 5.27 24.60
CA ALA A 543 2.74 4.69 24.11
C ALA A 543 3.89 4.87 25.10
N ALA A 544 3.96 6.01 25.80
CA ALA A 544 4.94 6.25 26.86
C ALA A 544 4.69 5.36 28.08
N ALA A 545 3.44 5.17 28.50
CA ALA A 545 3.09 4.29 29.61
C ALA A 545 3.37 2.81 29.32
N LEU A 546 3.22 2.37 28.07
CA LEU A 546 3.55 1.00 27.64
C LEU A 546 5.04 0.64 27.78
N VAL A 547 5.92 1.65 27.88
CA VAL A 547 7.39 1.49 28.01
C VAL A 547 7.94 2.06 29.31
N ASP A 548 7.11 2.13 30.36
CA ASP A 548 7.42 2.68 31.69
C ASP A 548 7.95 4.14 31.68
N GLY A 549 7.67 4.89 30.60
CA GLY A 549 8.02 6.30 30.44
C GLY A 549 6.98 7.29 30.97
N LEU A 550 5.82 6.81 31.42
CA LEU A 550 4.75 7.63 32.00
C LEU A 550 3.87 6.77 32.93
N GLU A 551 3.59 7.24 34.13
CA GLU A 551 2.68 6.54 35.07
C GLU A 551 1.25 6.48 34.52
N TYR A 552 0.61 5.30 34.61
CA TYR A 552 -0.76 5.10 34.14
C TYR A 552 -1.77 6.01 34.84
N GLU A 553 -1.53 6.40 36.09
CA GLU A 553 -2.31 7.42 36.81
C GLU A 553 -2.36 8.76 36.05
N THR A 554 -1.26 9.17 35.42
CA THR A 554 -1.21 10.40 34.62
C THR A 554 -2.02 10.24 33.33
N VAL A 555 -2.00 9.05 32.72
CA VAL A 555 -2.86 8.72 31.57
C VAL A 555 -4.33 8.75 31.98
N PHE A 556 -4.71 8.13 33.10
CA PHE A 556 -6.09 8.16 33.58
C PHE A 556 -6.55 9.57 33.99
N GLU A 557 -5.67 10.40 34.57
CA GLU A 557 -5.98 11.80 34.86
C GLU A 557 -6.19 12.63 33.57
N LEU A 558 -5.37 12.39 32.54
CA LEU A 558 -5.54 12.97 31.21
C LEU A 558 -6.91 12.63 30.62
N LEU A 559 -7.32 11.35 30.66
CA LEU A 559 -8.60 10.91 30.05
C LEU A 559 -9.84 11.53 30.71
N GLN A 560 -9.74 12.10 31.92
CA GLN A 560 -10.87 12.80 32.58
C GLN A 560 -11.42 13.98 31.78
N TYR A 561 -10.63 14.60 30.88
CA TYR A 561 -11.18 15.68 30.03
C TYR A 561 -12.23 15.15 29.04
N ALA A 562 -12.17 13.87 28.68
CA ALA A 562 -12.98 13.26 27.62
C ALA A 562 -14.49 13.24 27.91
N GLU A 563 -14.91 13.41 29.18
CA GLU A 563 -16.31 13.64 29.55
C GLU A 563 -16.92 14.87 28.85
N ASN A 564 -16.08 15.84 28.46
CA ASN A 564 -16.47 17.08 27.81
C ASN A 564 -16.16 17.11 26.31
N GLU A 565 -15.61 16.03 25.76
CA GLU A 565 -15.19 15.93 24.35
C GLU A 565 -16.39 15.63 23.44
N GLU A 566 -16.41 16.22 22.24
CA GLU A 566 -17.44 15.96 21.22
C GLU A 566 -16.99 14.83 20.29
N VAL A 567 -17.96 14.11 19.69
CA VAL A 567 -17.68 12.99 18.78
C VAL A 567 -16.82 13.47 17.60
N SER A 568 -15.54 13.16 17.69
CA SER A 568 -14.50 13.52 16.74
C SER A 568 -13.61 12.31 16.46
N PRO A 569 -12.82 12.29 15.38
CA PRO A 569 -11.87 11.21 15.12
C PRO A 569 -10.89 10.96 16.28
N ALA A 570 -10.63 11.96 17.12
CA ALA A 570 -9.85 11.79 18.35
C ALA A 570 -10.43 10.76 19.32
N PHE A 571 -11.75 10.51 19.30
CA PHE A 571 -12.37 9.48 20.13
C PHE A 571 -12.07 8.05 19.63
N LYS A 572 -11.64 7.89 18.37
CA LYS A 572 -11.30 6.58 17.80
C LYS A 572 -9.96 6.02 18.27
N SER A 573 -9.14 6.80 19.01
CA SER A 573 -7.93 6.30 19.68
C SER A 573 -8.13 5.87 21.14
N PHE A 574 -9.36 5.96 21.66
CA PHE A 574 -9.76 5.33 22.93
C PHE A 574 -10.14 3.85 22.73
N TYR A 575 -10.23 3.41 21.46
CA TYR A 575 -10.53 2.06 21.01
C TYR A 575 -9.39 1.53 20.12
#